data_AF-A0A3D3H8H6-F1
#
_entry.id   AF-A0A3D3H8H6-F1
#
_cell.length_a   1.000
_cell.length_b   1.000
_cell.length_c   1.000
_cell.angle_alpha   90.00
_cell.angle_beta   90.00
_cell.angle_gamma   90.00
#
_symmetry.space_group_name_H-M   'P 1'
#
loop_
_entity.id
_entity.type
_entity.pdbx_description
1 polymer ?
#
loop_
_entity_poly.entity_id
_entity_poly.type
_entity_poly.pdbx_seq_one_letter_code
_entity_poly.pdbx_strand_id
1 'polypeptide(L)'
;MTTVIVGAGTAGCALAARLSEEPDRHVVLIEAGVSGPEIPAELRDAASIRGAMPGHPANWSFLGQLTPELAYTVVRGKVVGGSSAING
;
A
#
# COMPACT_ATOMS: atom_id res chain seq x y z
N MET A 1 24.07 -7.63 -6.88
CA MET A 1 22.99 -7.45 -7.90
C MET A 1 21.92 -6.56 -7.31
N THR A 2 21.37 -5.62 -8.08
CA THR A 2 20.33 -4.70 -7.58
C THR A 2 18.94 -5.19 -7.97
N THR A 3 18.03 -5.23 -7.00
CA THR A 3 16.60 -5.51 -7.21
C THR A 3 15.79 -4.25 -6.93
N VAL A 4 14.94 -3.86 -7.88
CA VAL A 4 13.98 -2.76 -7.72
C VAL A 4 12.59 -3.36 -7.50
N ILE A 5 11.94 -2.97 -6.41
CA ILE A 5 10.58 -3.37 -6.05
C ILE A 5 9.69 -2.13 -6.15
N VAL A 6 8.62 -2.23 -6.94
CA VAL A 6 7.66 -1.14 -7.14
C VAL A 6 6.39 -1.46 -6.35
N GLY A 7 6.13 -0.63 -5.33
CA GLY A 7 5.03 -0.73 -4.38
C GLY A 7 5.46 -1.31 -3.03
N ALA A 8 5.43 -0.50 -1.98
CA ALA A 8 5.61 -0.92 -0.58
C ALA A 8 4.28 -1.39 0.03
N GLY A 9 3.56 -2.23 -0.71
CA GLY A 9 2.37 -2.92 -0.20
C GLY A 9 2.71 -4.19 0.58
N THR A 10 1.68 -4.96 0.93
CA THR A 10 1.80 -6.20 1.71
C THR A 10 2.89 -7.14 1.17
N ALA A 11 2.90 -7.42 -0.14
CA ALA A 11 3.90 -8.29 -0.75
C ALA A 11 5.27 -7.60 -0.92
N GLY A 12 5.28 -6.33 -1.31
CA GLY A 12 6.51 -5.59 -1.59
C GLY A 12 7.36 -5.37 -0.34
N CYS A 13 6.74 -5.01 0.80
CA CYS A 13 7.44 -4.89 2.08
C CYS A 13 8.04 -6.23 2.52
N ALA A 14 7.27 -7.32 2.44
CA ALA A 14 7.76 -8.65 2.82
C ALA A 14 8.93 -9.10 1.94
N LEU A 15 8.84 -8.90 0.63
CA LEU A 15 9.89 -9.23 -0.32
C LEU A 15 11.15 -8.37 -0.10
N ALA A 16 10.98 -7.06 0.10
CA ALA A 16 12.09 -6.14 0.34
C ALA A 16 12.86 -6.53 1.61
N ALA A 17 12.14 -6.82 2.71
CA ALA A 17 12.74 -7.25 3.96
C ALA A 17 13.62 -8.50 3.76
N ARG A 18 13.07 -9.55 3.11
CA ARG A 18 13.79 -10.81 2.89
C ARG A 18 14.99 -10.66 1.95
N LEU A 19 14.84 -9.92 0.86
CA LEU A 19 15.96 -9.72 -0.07
C LEU A 19 17.07 -8.86 0.54
N SER A 20 16.74 -7.97 1.48
CA SER A 20 17.72 -7.12 2.17
C SER A 20 18.49 -7.83 3.30
N GLU A 21 18.09 -9.04 3.69
CA GLU A 21 18.84 -9.87 4.65
C GLU A 21 20.17 -10.37 4.07
N GLU A 22 20.27 -10.44 2.74
CA GLU A 22 21.50 -10.84 2.03
C GLU A 22 22.43 -9.63 1.83
N PRO A 23 23.65 -9.63 2.41
CA PRO A 23 24.53 -8.44 2.42
C PRO A 23 25.02 -8.01 1.03
N ASP A 24 25.08 -8.93 0.06
CA ASP A 24 25.52 -8.65 -1.31
C ASP A 24 24.39 -8.18 -2.24
N ARG A 25 23.16 -8.04 -1.71
CA ARG A 25 21.99 -7.55 -2.44
C ARG A 25 21.75 -6.08 -2.14
N HIS A 26 21.57 -5.29 -3.19
CA HIS A 26 21.04 -3.95 -3.09
C HIS A 26 19.55 -3.97 -3.43
N VAL A 27 18.71 -3.54 -2.50
CA VAL A 27 17.25 -3.48 -2.69
C VAL A 27 16.81 -2.03 -2.70
N VAL A 28 16.09 -1.65 -3.75
CA VAL A 28 15.41 -0.35 -3.84
C VAL A 28 13.92 -0.60 -3.80
N LEU A 29 13.24 -0.07 -2.79
CA LEU A 29 11.79 -0.12 -2.66
C LEU A 29 11.20 1.26 -2.94
N ILE A 30 10.27 1.34 -3.89
CA ILE A 30 9.63 2.60 -4.30
C ILE A 30 8.14 2.52 -3.98
N GLU A 31 7.60 3.51 -3.30
CA GLU A 31 6.18 3.63 -2.96
C GLU A 31 5.65 5.00 -3.39
N ALA A 32 4.42 5.03 -3.91
CA ALA A 32 3.78 6.26 -4.36
C ALA A 32 3.15 7.07 -3.21
N GLY A 33 2.84 6.40 -2.11
CA GLY A 33 2.26 7.00 -0.90
C GLY A 33 3.26 7.52 0.12
N VAL A 34 2.71 7.98 1.25
CA VAL A 34 3.47 8.49 2.40
C VAL A 34 4.09 7.35 3.22
N SER A 35 5.12 7.69 3.99
CA SER A 35 5.86 6.75 4.85
C SER A 35 6.25 7.38 6.18
N GLY A 36 6.61 6.55 7.16
CA GLY A 36 7.16 7.02 8.42
C GLY A 36 6.23 7.98 9.17
N PRO A 37 6.74 9.09 9.74
CA PRO A 37 5.96 10.07 10.51
C PRO A 37 4.81 10.73 9.73
N GLU A 38 4.86 10.73 8.40
CA GLU A 38 3.85 11.37 7.54
C GLU A 38 2.59 10.50 7.36
N ILE A 39 2.62 9.24 7.82
CA ILE A 39 1.43 8.36 7.82
C ILE A 39 0.38 8.97 8.77
N PRO A 40 -0.85 9.28 8.28
CA PRO A 40 -1.91 9.84 9.10
C PRO A 40 -2.23 8.99 10.34
N ALA A 41 -2.52 9.65 11.46
CA ALA A 41 -2.72 8.99 12.75
C ALA A 41 -3.88 7.99 12.72
N GLU A 42 -4.95 8.32 11.98
CA GLU A 42 -6.13 7.48 11.81
C GLU A 42 -5.89 6.17 11.05
N LEU A 43 -4.74 6.01 10.38
CA LEU A 43 -4.33 4.74 9.76
C LEU A 43 -3.53 3.84 10.71
N ARG A 44 -3.08 4.40 11.83
CA ARG A 44 -2.39 3.66 12.90
C ARG A 44 -3.36 3.21 14.00
N ASP A 45 -4.57 3.74 13.98
CA ASP A 45 -5.66 3.33 14.86
C ASP A 45 -6.37 2.11 14.27
N ALA A 46 -6.19 0.95 14.90
CA ALA A 46 -6.80 -0.31 14.47
C ALA A 46 -8.34 -0.30 14.55
N ALA A 47 -8.95 0.64 15.27
CA ALA A 47 -10.41 0.81 15.32
C ALA A 47 -10.95 1.64 14.14
N SER A 48 -10.08 2.21 13.30
CA SER A 48 -10.45 3.08 12.19
C SER A 48 -10.33 2.35 10.85
N ILE A 49 -11.41 2.41 10.05
CA ILE A 49 -11.42 1.97 8.65
C ILE A 49 -11.47 3.13 7.66
N ARG A 50 -11.23 4.37 8.13
CA ARG A 50 -11.37 5.59 7.30
C ARG A 50 -10.45 5.58 6.07
N GLY A 51 -9.30 4.92 6.18
CA GLY A 51 -8.38 4.73 5.06
C GLY A 51 -8.95 3.92 3.89
N ALA A 52 -9.94 3.05 4.14
CA ALA A 52 -10.62 2.25 3.13
C ALA A 52 -11.77 3.00 2.43
N MET A 53 -12.14 4.20 2.87
CA MET A 53 -13.19 4.97 2.21
C MET A 53 -12.72 5.49 0.85
N PRO A 54 -13.52 5.35 -0.23
CA PRO A 54 -13.23 5.96 -1.51
C PRO A 54 -12.92 7.46 -1.39
N GLY A 55 -11.89 7.92 -2.10
CA GLY A 55 -11.42 9.31 -2.10
C GLY A 55 -10.47 9.69 -0.97
N HIS A 56 -10.16 8.78 -0.03
CA HIS A 56 -9.19 9.06 1.01
C HIS A 56 -7.79 9.33 0.42
N PRO A 57 -7.03 10.34 0.89
CA PRO A 57 -5.75 10.71 0.31
C PRO A 57 -4.69 9.59 0.35
N ALA A 58 -4.80 8.68 1.31
CA ALA A 58 -3.93 7.51 1.47
C ALA A 58 -4.40 6.27 0.68
N ASN A 59 -5.33 6.41 -0.27
CA ASN A 59 -5.68 5.33 -1.17
C ASN A 59 -5.80 5.77 -2.63
N TRP A 60 -5.72 4.78 -3.50
CA TRP A 60 -6.24 4.83 -4.85
C TRP A 60 -7.70 4.39 -4.81
N SER A 61 -8.55 5.11 -5.52
CA SER A 61 -9.96 4.78 -5.72
C SER A 61 -10.18 4.46 -7.19
N PHE A 62 -9.78 3.25 -7.58
CA PHE A 62 -9.90 2.82 -8.97
C PHE A 62 -11.35 2.49 -9.31
N LEU A 63 -11.82 2.91 -10.46
CA LEU A 63 -13.10 2.45 -10.97
C LEU A 63 -12.91 1.09 -11.64
N GLY A 64 -13.60 0.07 -11.12
CA GLY A 64 -13.68 -1.26 -11.72
C GLY A 64 -15.10 -1.56 -12.19
N GLN A 65 -15.25 -2.58 -13.02
CA GLN A 65 -16.53 -3.20 -13.35
C GLN A 65 -16.61 -4.56 -12.65
N LEU A 66 -17.62 -4.77 -11.81
CA LEU A 66 -17.90 -6.07 -11.20
C LEU A 66 -18.70 -6.95 -12.16
N THR A 67 -19.64 -6.32 -12.88
CA THR A 67 -20.40 -6.89 -13.99
C THR A 67 -20.50 -5.83 -15.11
N PRO A 68 -20.94 -6.17 -16.32
CA PRO A 68 -21.14 -5.18 -17.39
C PRO A 68 -22.06 -4.01 -16.99
N GLU A 69 -23.02 -4.24 -16.09
CA GLU A 69 -23.98 -3.24 -15.62
C GLU A 69 -23.62 -2.60 -14.27
N LEU A 70 -22.61 -3.13 -13.56
CA LEU A 70 -22.26 -2.69 -12.21
C LEU A 70 -20.81 -2.19 -12.13
N ALA A 71 -20.66 -0.87 -12.11
CA ALA A 71 -19.41 -0.22 -11.75
C ALA A 71 -19.22 -0.20 -10.22
N TYR A 72 -17.98 -0.33 -9.76
CA TYR A 72 -17.62 -0.34 -8.34
C TYR A 72 -16.27 0.31 -8.12
N THR A 73 -16.11 1.02 -7.00
CA THR A 73 -14.83 1.62 -6.63
C THR A 73 -13.97 0.62 -5.85
N VAL A 74 -12.86 0.20 -6.46
CA VAL A 74 -11.87 -0.67 -5.85
C VAL A 74 -10.80 0.18 -5.17
N VAL A 75 -10.79 0.14 -3.84
CA VAL A 75 -9.83 0.87 -3.03
C VAL A 75 -8.53 0.08 -2.87
N ARG A 76 -7.39 0.72 -3.11
CA ARG A 76 -6.04 0.16 -2.89
C ARG A 76 -5.20 1.15 -2.09
N GLY A 77 -4.58 0.70 -0.99
CA GLY A 77 -3.74 1.58 -0.17
C GLY A 77 -2.59 2.21 -0.96
N LYS A 78 -2.38 3.50 -0.74
CA LYS A 78 -1.33 4.37 -1.30
C LYS A 78 -0.56 4.98 -0.12
N VAL A 79 0.19 4.13 0.55
CA VAL A 79 0.93 4.37 1.79
C VAL A 79 1.85 3.17 2.00
N VAL A 80 2.96 3.32 2.72
CA VAL A 80 3.76 2.15 3.14
C VAL A 80 2.90 1.17 3.95
N GLY A 81 2.96 -0.11 3.59
CA GLY A 81 2.03 -1.15 4.01
C GLY A 81 0.91 -1.42 2.99
N GLY A 82 0.64 -0.48 2.09
CA GLY A 82 -0.37 -0.59 1.04
C GLY A 82 -1.76 -0.91 1.60
N SER A 83 -2.45 -1.89 0.99
CA SER A 83 -3.84 -2.19 1.38
C SER A 83 -3.97 -2.80 2.78
N SER A 84 -2.91 -3.39 3.34
CA SER A 84 -2.93 -3.87 4.73
C SER A 84 -2.78 -2.76 5.78
N ALA A 85 -2.54 -1.51 5.36
CA ALA A 85 -2.52 -0.35 6.26
C ALA A 85 -3.88 0.38 6.32
N ILE A 86 -4.85 -0.04 5.52
CA ILE A 86 -6.16 0.62 5.41
C ILE A 86 -7.34 -0.34 5.49
N ASN A 87 -7.10 -1.65 5.48
CA ASN A 87 -8.14 -2.67 5.60
C ASN A 87 -8.64 -2.79 7.04
N GLY A 88 -9.74 -3.53 7.21
CA GLY A 88 -10.24 -3.98 8.52
C GLY A 88 -9.83 -5.41 8.82
#